data_AF-A0A6I9NF23-F1
#
_entry.id   AF-A0A6I9NF23-F1
#
_cell.length_a   1.000
_cell.length_b   1.000
_cell.length_c   1.000
_cell.angle_alpha   90.00
_cell.angle_beta   90.00
_cell.angle_gamma   90.00
#
_symmetry.space_group_name_H-M   'P 1'
#
loop_
_entity.id
_entity.type
_entity.pdbx_description
1 polymer ?
#
loop_
_entity_poly.entity_id
_entity_poly.type
_entity_poly.pdbx_seq_one_letter_code
_entity_poly.pdbx_strand_id
1 'polypeptide(L)'
;MLSVIFKRSTFAAKQVLHWAGPAQRCWTSVLPGASGGGSSSLQTCWASTARDDRGAESSSVLSSRRIEFFQRTQTHAAPSIVRNQHFHSSAVRLKKRPQLPEPPRELDLLRYDMKDLWKGPKPALYLGFAGLLPFVAPTLLMAVTENYYPELAYAQLAYGASILSFVGGARWGFALPESSPAKPDWINLSNSVVPSLLACVSMMMSDSIVPAATMVIMGLGIALHYDLALLPTYPSWFKALRAVLTIVAFFSFLGTILINGIYPEKKLFSD
;
A
#
# COMPACT_ATOMS: atom_id res chain seq x y z
N MET A 1 -18.41 -8.33 36.19
CA MET A 1 -17.61 -7.12 36.49
C MET A 1 -17.40 -6.20 35.27
N LEU A 2 -18.35 -6.08 34.33
CA LEU A 2 -18.12 -5.32 33.08
C LEU A 2 -18.30 -3.79 33.22
N SER A 3 -19.15 -3.33 34.15
CA SER A 3 -19.55 -1.92 34.27
C SER A 3 -18.45 -0.95 34.74
N VAL A 4 -17.31 -1.47 35.23
CA VAL A 4 -16.19 -0.64 35.71
C VAL A 4 -15.33 -0.15 34.54
N ILE A 5 -15.12 -0.99 33.52
CA ILE A 5 -14.26 -0.68 32.37
C ILE A 5 -14.85 0.48 31.57
N PHE A 6 -16.16 0.43 31.26
CA PHE A 6 -16.85 1.48 30.51
C PHE A 6 -16.89 2.84 31.24
N LYS A 7 -16.79 2.86 32.57
CA LYS A 7 -16.83 4.09 33.38
C LYS A 7 -15.49 4.84 33.42
N ARG A 8 -14.39 4.22 32.96
CA ARG A 8 -13.07 4.88 32.85
C ARG A 8 -12.92 5.62 31.51
N SER A 9 -13.39 5.03 30.41
CA SER A 9 -13.32 5.65 29.07
C SER A 9 -14.14 6.94 28.92
N THR A 10 -15.28 7.05 29.62
CA THR A 10 -16.12 8.25 29.59
C THR A 10 -15.52 9.47 30.30
N PHE A 11 -14.51 9.27 31.16
CA PHE A 11 -13.82 10.38 31.81
C PHE A 11 -12.78 11.03 30.88
N ALA A 12 -11.98 10.21 30.18
CA ALA A 12 -11.01 10.69 29.20
C ALA A 12 -11.68 11.46 28.03
N ALA A 13 -12.80 10.94 27.52
CA ALA A 13 -13.57 11.59 26.45
C ALA A 13 -14.06 12.99 26.81
N LYS A 14 -14.33 13.27 28.11
CA LYS A 14 -14.82 14.57 28.56
C LYS A 14 -13.76 15.67 28.60
N GLN A 15 -12.48 15.30 28.71
CA GLN A 15 -11.38 16.26 28.81
C GLN A 15 -10.87 16.76 27.44
N VAL A 16 -11.11 16.00 26.38
CA VAL A 16 -10.75 16.39 25.00
C VAL A 16 -11.73 17.41 24.40
N LEU A 17 -13.01 17.37 24.81
CA LEU A 17 -14.06 18.23 24.21
C LEU A 17 -13.92 19.73 24.51
N HIS A 18 -13.10 20.13 25.50
CA HIS A 18 -12.94 21.53 25.89
C HIS A 18 -11.89 22.32 25.08
N TRP A 19 -11.22 21.69 24.10
CA TRP A 19 -10.24 22.35 23.23
C TRP A 19 -10.76 22.65 21.81
N ALA A 20 -12.05 22.43 21.55
CA ALA A 20 -12.72 22.79 20.30
C ALA A 20 -13.14 24.27 20.27
N GLY A 21 -12.16 25.19 20.17
CA GLY A 21 -12.42 26.60 19.86
C GLY A 21 -12.94 26.78 18.42
N PRO A 22 -13.83 27.76 18.15
CA PRO A 22 -14.44 27.93 16.83
C PRO A 22 -13.43 28.38 15.76
N ALA A 23 -13.59 27.85 14.55
CA ALA A 23 -12.73 28.17 13.42
C ALA A 23 -13.10 29.53 12.78
N GLN A 24 -12.10 30.38 12.54
CA GLN A 24 -11.97 31.24 11.36
C GLN A 24 -10.74 32.17 11.48
N ARG A 25 -9.75 32.01 10.58
CA ARG A 25 -8.94 33.12 10.08
C ARG A 25 -8.70 32.93 8.58
N CYS A 26 -9.08 33.94 7.80
CA CYS A 26 -8.99 33.93 6.35
C CYS A 26 -7.53 34.07 5.89
N TRP A 27 -7.11 33.25 4.92
CA TRP A 27 -5.85 33.45 4.20
C TRP A 27 -6.06 34.48 3.08
N THR A 28 -6.08 35.77 3.44
CA THR A 28 -5.99 36.86 2.47
C THR A 28 -4.54 37.06 2.05
N SER A 29 -4.24 36.77 0.78
CA SER A 29 -2.94 37.07 0.17
C SER A 29 -2.72 38.58 0.06
N VAL A 30 -1.63 39.08 0.66
CA VAL A 30 -1.23 40.49 0.57
C VAL A 30 -0.29 40.67 -0.62
N LEU A 31 -0.79 41.28 -1.69
CA LEU A 31 0.02 41.83 -2.78
C LEU A 31 0.47 43.26 -2.44
N PRO A 32 1.76 43.61 -2.61
CA PRO A 32 2.20 45.01 -2.56
C PRO A 32 1.60 45.85 -3.70
N GLY A 33 1.27 47.11 -3.40
CA GLY A 33 0.50 47.99 -4.30
C GLY A 33 1.29 48.64 -5.43
N ALA A 34 0.55 48.91 -6.51
CA ALA A 34 0.97 49.53 -7.78
C ALA A 34 1.55 50.96 -7.69
N SER A 35 2.21 51.39 -8.77
CA SER A 35 2.19 52.78 -9.24
C SER A 35 2.38 52.86 -10.77
N GLY A 36 1.57 53.69 -11.44
CA GLY A 36 1.58 53.92 -12.89
C GLY A 36 0.96 52.78 -13.73
N GLY A 37 0.14 53.04 -14.75
CA GLY A 37 -0.44 54.31 -15.21
C GLY A 37 -0.67 54.32 -16.72
N GLY A 38 -1.91 54.13 -17.18
CA GLY A 38 -2.24 54.13 -18.62
C GLY A 38 -3.71 53.82 -18.89
N SER A 39 -4.34 54.63 -19.75
CA SER A 39 -5.77 54.50 -20.09
C SER A 39 -6.00 53.58 -21.29
N SER A 40 -6.98 52.67 -21.19
CA SER A 40 -7.82 52.27 -22.32
C SER A 40 -9.12 51.63 -21.84
N SER A 41 -10.24 52.05 -22.40
CA SER A 41 -11.60 51.57 -22.09
C SER A 41 -12.07 50.44 -22.99
N LEU A 42 -12.97 49.56 -22.51
CA LEU A 42 -14.15 49.11 -23.27
C LEU A 42 -15.18 48.32 -22.41
N GLN A 43 -16.37 48.90 -22.28
CA GLN A 43 -17.73 48.32 -22.26
C GLN A 43 -17.92 46.83 -21.85
N THR A 44 -18.50 46.50 -20.68
CA THR A 44 -19.93 46.55 -20.24
C THR A 44 -20.86 45.41 -20.70
N CYS A 45 -21.21 44.55 -19.75
CA CYS A 45 -22.57 44.09 -19.37
C CYS A 45 -23.55 43.48 -20.41
N TRP A 46 -24.26 42.40 -20.02
CA TRP A 46 -25.70 42.40 -19.63
C TRP A 46 -26.10 41.01 -19.06
N ALA A 47 -27.36 40.79 -18.64
CA ALA A 47 -27.75 39.64 -17.81
C ALA A 47 -29.18 39.07 -18.05
N SER A 48 -29.40 37.86 -17.52
CA SER A 48 -30.67 37.30 -16.98
C SER A 48 -31.80 36.74 -17.89
N THR A 49 -32.03 35.42 -17.72
CA THR A 49 -33.34 34.72 -17.50
C THR A 49 -34.38 34.48 -18.62
N ALA A 50 -35.30 33.52 -18.35
CA ALA A 50 -36.37 32.89 -19.16
C ALA A 50 -35.86 31.87 -20.23
N ARG A 51 -36.32 30.60 -20.35
CA ARG A 51 -37.45 29.77 -19.86
C ARG A 51 -38.76 29.83 -20.69
N ASP A 52 -39.39 28.64 -20.81
CA ASP A 52 -40.70 28.25 -21.38
C ASP A 52 -40.80 28.13 -22.92
N ASP A 53 -41.62 27.24 -23.53
CA ASP A 53 -42.09 25.88 -23.12
C ASP A 53 -42.81 25.16 -24.31
N ARG A 54 -43.06 23.84 -24.19
CA ARG A 54 -43.79 22.90 -25.09
C ARG A 54 -42.98 22.42 -26.32
N GLY A 55 -43.11 21.17 -26.82
CA GLY A 55 -43.99 20.01 -26.53
C GLY A 55 -44.38 19.34 -27.88
N ALA A 56 -44.86 18.09 -28.02
CA ALA A 56 -44.98 16.86 -27.21
C ALA A 56 -45.32 15.69 -28.21
N GLU A 57 -45.53 14.38 -27.93
CA GLU A 57 -45.55 13.53 -26.73
C GLU A 57 -45.40 12.01 -27.14
N SER A 58 -45.82 11.05 -26.29
CA SER A 58 -46.39 9.67 -26.50
C SER A 58 -46.34 8.91 -27.85
N SER A 59 -46.43 7.56 -27.91
CA SER A 59 -46.54 6.46 -26.91
C SER A 59 -46.25 5.12 -27.63
N SER A 60 -45.48 4.13 -27.12
CA SER A 60 -45.71 3.17 -26.01
C SER A 60 -46.42 1.84 -26.43
N VAL A 61 -46.48 0.88 -25.48
CA VAL A 61 -47.12 -0.48 -25.51
C VAL A 61 -46.25 -1.70 -25.86
N LEU A 62 -46.54 -2.79 -25.13
CA LEU A 62 -45.81 -4.07 -24.99
C LEU A 62 -46.71 -5.24 -25.44
N SER A 63 -46.17 -6.30 -26.06
CA SER A 63 -46.90 -7.57 -26.23
C SER A 63 -45.99 -8.80 -26.36
N SER A 64 -46.56 -10.01 -26.21
CA SER A 64 -45.87 -11.32 -26.19
C SER A 64 -46.85 -12.46 -26.54
N ARG A 65 -46.30 -13.68 -26.77
CA ARG A 65 -46.95 -14.94 -27.26
C ARG A 65 -47.12 -15.04 -28.79
N ARG A 66 -47.34 -16.22 -29.40
CA ARG A 66 -46.96 -17.67 -29.23
C ARG A 66 -47.73 -18.47 -30.33
N ILE A 67 -47.33 -19.71 -30.66
CA ILE A 67 -48.12 -20.75 -31.40
C ILE A 67 -48.26 -20.48 -32.93
N GLU A 68 -48.19 -21.43 -33.87
CA GLU A 68 -47.57 -22.78 -33.98
C GLU A 68 -47.55 -23.22 -35.48
N PHE A 69 -46.99 -24.42 -35.76
CA PHE A 69 -47.28 -25.32 -36.90
C PHE A 69 -47.79 -24.77 -38.25
N PHE A 70 -47.05 -25.11 -39.32
CA PHE A 70 -47.67 -25.77 -40.47
C PHE A 70 -46.76 -26.87 -41.04
N GLN A 71 -47.35 -27.90 -41.66
CA GLN A 71 -46.71 -29.20 -41.89
C GLN A 71 -47.26 -29.86 -43.16
N ARG A 72 -46.42 -30.19 -44.17
CA ARG A 72 -46.57 -31.43 -44.98
C ARG A 72 -45.45 -31.72 -46.02
N THR A 73 -44.94 -32.96 -45.98
CA THR A 73 -44.67 -33.95 -47.08
C THR A 73 -44.01 -33.48 -48.41
N GLN A 74 -43.13 -34.25 -49.09
CA GLN A 74 -42.56 -35.61 -48.92
C GLN A 74 -41.17 -35.64 -49.65
N THR A 75 -40.44 -36.73 -49.95
CA THR A 75 -40.70 -38.19 -50.08
C THR A 75 -39.45 -39.00 -49.66
N HIS A 76 -39.40 -40.31 -49.95
CA HIS A 76 -38.27 -41.20 -49.66
C HIS A 76 -37.26 -41.31 -50.83
N ALA A 77 -35.97 -41.49 -50.51
CA ALA A 77 -35.10 -42.47 -51.18
C ALA A 77 -33.82 -42.76 -50.35
N ALA A 78 -33.46 -44.03 -50.24
CA ALA A 78 -32.23 -44.59 -49.71
C ALA A 78 -32.02 -45.95 -50.45
N PRO A 79 -30.83 -46.61 -50.48
CA PRO A 79 -29.74 -46.50 -49.50
C PRO A 79 -28.30 -46.57 -50.07
N SER A 80 -27.34 -46.77 -49.14
CA SER A 80 -25.99 -47.33 -49.35
C SER A 80 -24.90 -46.46 -50.01
N ILE A 81 -23.79 -46.29 -49.31
CA ILE A 81 -22.53 -47.03 -49.56
C ILE A 81 -21.63 -46.89 -48.33
N VAL A 82 -21.08 -48.00 -47.82
CA VAL A 82 -20.03 -47.95 -46.79
C VAL A 82 -18.71 -47.64 -47.48
N ARG A 83 -18.08 -46.52 -47.12
CA ARG A 83 -16.71 -46.19 -47.52
C ARG A 83 -15.94 -45.64 -46.32
N ASN A 84 -15.12 -46.49 -45.72
CA ASN A 84 -14.18 -46.10 -44.68
C ASN A 84 -13.27 -44.98 -45.22
N GLN A 85 -13.29 -43.81 -44.57
CA GLN A 85 -12.30 -42.76 -44.82
C GLN A 85 -11.17 -42.91 -43.80
N HIS A 86 -9.93 -42.84 -44.28
CA HIS A 86 -8.76 -43.10 -43.45
C HIS A 86 -8.50 -41.95 -42.48
N PHE A 87 -8.30 -42.28 -41.20
CA PHE A 87 -7.81 -41.33 -40.20
C PHE A 87 -6.37 -40.92 -40.54
N HIS A 88 -6.20 -39.79 -41.22
CA HIS A 88 -4.89 -39.17 -41.43
C HIS A 88 -4.36 -38.62 -40.10
N SER A 89 -3.67 -39.48 -39.35
CA SER A 89 -2.98 -39.11 -38.11
C SER A 89 -1.73 -38.26 -38.43
N SER A 90 -1.94 -36.95 -38.57
CA SER A 90 -0.87 -35.97 -38.73
C SER A 90 -0.18 -35.74 -37.38
N ALA A 91 0.92 -36.47 -37.15
CA ALA A 91 1.72 -36.35 -35.93
C ALA A 91 2.32 -34.93 -35.81
N VAL A 92 1.65 -34.06 -35.06
CA VAL A 92 2.11 -32.69 -34.76
C VAL A 92 3.40 -32.78 -33.95
N ARG A 93 4.54 -32.69 -34.63
CA ARG A 93 5.86 -32.60 -34.00
C ARG A 93 5.87 -31.35 -33.11
N LEU A 94 5.83 -31.58 -31.79
CA LEU A 94 5.77 -30.54 -30.78
C LEU A 94 7.10 -29.75 -30.80
N LYS A 95 7.14 -28.70 -31.64
CA LYS A 95 8.33 -27.88 -31.86
C LYS A 95 8.65 -27.14 -30.56
N LYS A 96 9.64 -27.67 -29.82
CA LYS A 96 10.09 -27.16 -28.52
C LYS A 96 10.27 -25.64 -28.62
N ARG A 97 9.37 -24.88 -27.99
CA ARG A 97 9.41 -23.42 -27.95
C ARG A 97 10.79 -23.01 -27.41
N PRO A 98 11.52 -22.07 -28.04
CA PRO A 98 12.69 -21.48 -27.40
C PRO A 98 12.28 -20.97 -26.02
N GLN A 99 12.95 -21.42 -24.97
CA GLN A 99 12.69 -20.88 -23.65
C GLN A 99 13.06 -19.39 -23.70
N LEU A 100 12.06 -18.54 -23.50
CA LEU A 100 12.30 -17.16 -23.13
C LEU A 100 13.15 -17.20 -21.84
N PRO A 101 14.21 -16.39 -21.69
CA PRO A 101 14.99 -16.38 -20.45
C PRO A 101 14.04 -16.22 -19.26
N GLU A 102 14.14 -17.11 -18.28
CA GLU A 102 13.31 -17.00 -17.08
C GLU A 102 13.60 -15.63 -16.43
N PRO A 103 12.55 -14.88 -16.02
CA PRO A 103 12.76 -13.56 -15.41
C PRO A 103 13.67 -13.73 -14.18
N PRO A 104 14.76 -12.95 -14.05
CA PRO A 104 15.72 -13.13 -12.96
C PRO A 104 15.03 -13.17 -11.61
N ARG A 105 15.33 -14.22 -10.84
CA ARG A 105 14.67 -14.50 -9.56
C ARG A 105 14.87 -13.33 -8.60
N GLU A 106 13.88 -13.01 -7.77
CA GLU A 106 13.93 -11.83 -6.86
C GLU A 106 15.22 -11.76 -6.03
N LEU A 107 15.74 -12.92 -5.60
CA LEU A 107 17.00 -13.03 -4.86
C LEU A 107 18.24 -12.66 -5.67
N ASP A 108 18.27 -12.98 -6.97
CA ASP A 108 19.38 -12.58 -7.86
C ASP A 108 19.29 -11.09 -8.22
N LEU A 109 18.09 -10.56 -8.46
CA LEU A 109 17.89 -9.10 -8.64
C LEU A 109 18.47 -8.34 -7.44
N LEU A 110 18.10 -8.75 -6.22
CA LEU A 110 18.63 -8.16 -5.00
C LEU A 110 20.17 -8.28 -4.91
N ARG A 111 20.74 -9.41 -5.32
CA ARG A 111 22.19 -9.63 -5.35
C ARG A 111 22.94 -8.72 -6.34
N TYR A 112 22.30 -8.30 -7.43
CA TYR A 112 22.84 -7.27 -8.33
C TYR A 112 22.65 -5.87 -7.75
N ASP A 113 21.44 -5.54 -7.30
CA ASP A 113 21.09 -4.24 -6.70
C ASP A 113 22.00 -3.86 -5.52
N MET A 114 22.42 -4.84 -4.70
CA MET A 114 23.35 -4.65 -3.58
C MET A 114 24.70 -4.02 -3.96
N LYS A 115 25.14 -4.14 -5.23
CA LYS A 115 26.35 -3.46 -5.73
C LYS A 115 26.10 -1.98 -6.06
N ASP A 116 24.85 -1.61 -6.30
CA ASP A 116 24.42 -0.26 -6.65
C ASP A 116 24.03 0.58 -5.43
N LEU A 117 23.88 -0.02 -4.25
CA LEU A 117 23.60 0.65 -2.97
C LEU A 117 24.42 1.95 -2.80
N TRP A 118 25.74 1.86 -2.94
CA TRP A 118 26.67 2.99 -2.77
C TRP A 118 26.64 4.04 -3.89
N LYS A 119 25.91 3.79 -4.98
CA LYS A 119 25.63 4.75 -6.06
C LYS A 119 24.41 5.64 -5.76
N GLY A 120 23.65 5.32 -4.71
CA GLY A 120 22.50 6.11 -4.27
C GLY A 120 22.88 7.50 -3.74
N PRO A 121 21.94 8.46 -3.69
CA PRO A 121 22.19 9.80 -3.16
C PRO A 121 22.71 9.75 -1.72
N LYS A 122 23.86 10.38 -1.44
CA LYS A 122 24.49 10.40 -0.10
C LYS A 122 23.51 10.74 1.05
N PRO A 123 22.59 11.72 0.93
CA PRO A 123 21.62 12.00 2.00
C PRO A 123 20.69 10.81 2.31
N ALA A 124 20.26 10.06 1.30
CA ALA A 124 19.39 8.90 1.48
C ALA A 124 20.13 7.75 2.19
N LEU A 125 21.42 7.56 1.89
CA LEU A 125 22.27 6.60 2.61
C LEU A 125 22.49 7.02 4.07
N TYR A 126 22.88 8.27 4.33
CA TYR A 126 23.10 8.74 5.70
C TYR A 126 21.83 8.69 6.55
N LEU A 127 20.69 9.16 6.03
CA LEU A 127 19.40 9.12 6.75
C LEU A 127 18.90 7.69 6.94
N GLY A 128 19.04 6.82 5.92
CA GLY A 128 18.67 5.41 6.01
C GLY A 128 19.46 4.66 7.09
N PHE A 129 20.80 4.76 7.07
CA PHE A 129 21.64 4.09 8.06
C PHE A 129 21.53 4.72 9.46
N ALA A 130 21.36 6.04 9.59
CA ALA A 130 21.05 6.66 10.88
C ALA A 130 19.71 6.17 11.45
N GLY A 131 18.72 5.91 10.59
CA GLY A 131 17.45 5.28 10.93
C GLY A 131 17.55 3.84 11.44
N LEU A 132 18.73 3.20 11.43
CA LEU A 132 18.93 1.91 12.09
C LEU A 132 19.24 2.04 13.59
N LEU A 133 19.66 3.22 14.06
CA LEU A 133 20.08 3.41 15.45
C LEU A 133 18.97 3.03 16.47
N PRO A 134 17.69 3.43 16.31
CA PRO A 134 16.65 3.09 17.28
C PRO A 134 16.12 1.64 17.15
N PHE A 135 16.51 0.91 16.11
CA PHE A 135 16.36 -0.55 16.07
C PHE A 135 17.49 -1.22 16.87
N VAL A 136 18.75 -0.95 16.51
CA VAL A 136 19.90 -1.71 17.01
C VAL A 136 20.27 -1.37 18.45
N ALA A 137 20.19 -0.09 18.86
CA ALA A 137 20.67 0.33 20.18
C ALA A 137 19.88 -0.28 21.37
N PRO A 138 18.53 -0.35 21.35
CA PRO A 138 17.77 -1.08 22.37
C PRO A 138 18.19 -2.54 22.53
N THR A 139 18.26 -3.28 21.43
CA THR A 139 18.63 -4.71 21.41
C THR A 139 20.07 -4.91 21.91
N LEU A 140 21.02 -4.07 21.47
CA LEU A 140 22.42 -4.18 21.87
C LEU A 140 22.62 -3.81 23.35
N LEU A 141 21.90 -2.83 23.88
CA LEU A 141 21.97 -2.47 25.30
C LEU A 141 21.42 -3.58 26.20
N MET A 142 20.29 -4.19 25.83
CA MET A 142 19.75 -5.37 26.53
C MET A 142 20.71 -6.57 26.44
N ALA A 143 21.35 -6.78 25.29
CA ALA A 143 22.36 -7.83 25.11
C ALA A 143 23.59 -7.65 26.00
N VAL A 144 24.18 -6.45 26.03
CA VAL A 144 25.41 -6.14 26.78
C VAL A 144 25.18 -6.09 28.30
N THR A 145 23.95 -5.82 28.75
CA THR A 145 23.63 -5.77 30.19
C THR A 145 23.04 -7.09 30.73
N GLU A 146 22.80 -8.07 29.87
CA GLU A 146 22.14 -9.36 30.19
C GLU A 146 20.76 -9.20 30.88
N ASN A 147 20.01 -8.14 30.53
CA ASN A 147 18.68 -7.85 31.08
C ASN A 147 17.69 -7.50 29.98
N TYR A 148 16.45 -7.95 30.11
CA TYR A 148 15.34 -7.48 29.29
C TYR A 148 14.72 -6.23 29.92
N TYR A 149 14.65 -5.13 29.16
CA TYR A 149 14.02 -3.87 29.58
C TYR A 149 12.75 -3.63 28.74
N PRO A 150 11.54 -3.81 29.31
CA PRO A 150 10.27 -3.66 28.58
C PRO A 150 10.12 -2.29 27.90
N GLU A 151 10.63 -1.23 28.51
CA GLU A 151 10.51 0.13 28.00
C GLU A 151 11.39 0.36 26.76
N LEU A 152 12.57 -0.26 26.69
CA LEU A 152 13.44 -0.24 25.51
C LEU A 152 12.82 -1.05 24.37
N ALA A 153 12.28 -2.23 24.68
CA ALA A 153 11.61 -3.08 23.70
C ALA A 153 10.33 -2.42 23.14
N TYR A 154 9.56 -1.71 23.98
CA TYR A 154 8.41 -0.91 23.55
C TYR A 154 8.83 0.28 22.69
N ALA A 155 9.91 1.00 23.04
CA ALA A 155 10.44 2.09 22.22
C ALA A 155 10.90 1.60 20.83
N GLN A 156 11.59 0.45 20.78
CA GLN A 156 11.98 -0.23 19.54
C GLN A 156 10.75 -0.64 18.71
N LEU A 157 9.72 -1.19 19.34
CA LEU A 157 8.45 -1.57 18.70
C LEU A 157 7.74 -0.34 18.09
N ALA A 158 7.58 0.73 18.88
CA ALA A 158 6.94 1.96 18.43
C ALA A 158 7.70 2.63 17.27
N TYR A 159 9.03 2.58 17.29
CA TYR A 159 9.86 3.00 16.17
C TYR A 159 9.66 2.13 14.92
N GLY A 160 9.65 0.79 15.09
CA GLY A 160 9.39 -0.12 13.98
C GLY A 160 8.00 0.04 13.35
N ALA A 161 6.97 0.23 14.16
CA ALA A 161 5.61 0.50 13.68
C ALA A 161 5.52 1.84 12.94
N SER A 162 6.16 2.91 13.45
CA SER A 162 6.15 4.22 12.78
C SER A 162 6.95 4.22 11.47
N ILE A 163 8.10 3.53 11.41
CA ILE A 163 8.84 3.29 10.15
C ILE A 163 8.03 2.44 9.16
N LEU A 164 7.36 1.39 9.63
CA LEU A 164 6.50 0.54 8.79
C LEU A 164 5.33 1.34 8.17
N SER A 165 4.72 2.25 8.94
CA SER A 165 3.67 3.15 8.43
C SER A 165 4.22 4.22 7.48
N PHE A 166 5.41 4.78 7.76
CA PHE A 166 6.09 5.72 6.86
C PHE A 166 6.38 5.09 5.48
N VAL A 167 6.80 3.82 5.46
CA VAL A 167 7.03 3.06 4.21
C VAL A 167 5.74 2.94 3.38
N GLY A 168 4.58 2.75 4.03
CA GLY A 168 3.28 2.82 3.35
C GLY A 168 3.05 4.19 2.70
N GLY A 169 3.20 5.27 3.47
CA GLY A 169 3.08 6.65 2.98
C GLY A 169 4.02 6.99 1.82
N ALA A 170 5.27 6.49 1.84
CA ALA A 170 6.25 6.73 0.79
C ALA A 170 5.79 6.25 -0.60
N ARG A 171 4.97 5.19 -0.67
CA ARG A 171 4.41 4.68 -1.94
C ARG A 171 3.44 5.65 -2.60
N TRP A 172 2.70 6.47 -1.84
CA TRP A 172 1.91 7.59 -2.39
C TRP A 172 2.83 8.64 -3.03
N GLY A 173 3.91 9.01 -2.34
CA GLY A 173 4.90 9.95 -2.85
C GLY A 173 5.53 9.51 -4.18
N PHE A 174 5.67 8.20 -4.41
CA PHE A 174 6.12 7.67 -5.70
C PHE A 174 5.02 7.58 -6.76
N ALA A 175 3.75 7.30 -6.39
CA ALA A 175 2.67 7.06 -7.35
C ALA A 175 1.88 8.31 -7.79
N LEU A 176 2.04 9.45 -7.09
CA LEU A 176 1.32 10.70 -7.39
C LEU A 176 1.87 11.54 -8.57
N PRO A 177 3.19 11.61 -8.87
CA PRO A 177 3.68 12.39 -10.00
C PRO A 177 3.19 11.84 -11.36
N GLU A 178 2.75 12.71 -12.27
CA GLU A 178 2.22 12.32 -13.60
C GLU A 178 3.25 11.55 -14.46
N SER A 179 4.54 11.82 -14.25
CA SER A 179 5.66 11.14 -14.91
C SER A 179 6.09 9.83 -14.23
N SER A 180 5.40 9.39 -13.18
CA SER A 180 5.76 8.19 -12.44
C SER A 180 5.48 6.90 -13.25
N PRO A 181 6.41 5.93 -13.24
CA PRO A 181 6.15 4.59 -13.76
C PRO A 181 5.05 3.83 -13.00
N ALA A 182 4.76 4.20 -11.75
CA ALA A 182 3.65 3.65 -10.98
C ALA A 182 2.47 4.61 -11.00
N LYS A 183 1.34 4.18 -11.55
CA LYS A 183 0.12 4.99 -11.58
C LYS A 183 -0.58 4.98 -10.22
N PRO A 184 -1.36 6.02 -9.87
CA PRO A 184 -2.17 6.06 -8.66
C PRO A 184 -3.44 5.19 -8.84
N ASP A 185 -3.24 3.90 -9.09
CA ASP A 185 -4.29 2.91 -9.27
C ASP A 185 -4.62 2.14 -7.98
N TRP A 186 -5.73 1.40 -8.00
CA TRP A 186 -6.21 0.67 -6.82
C TRP A 186 -5.18 -0.32 -6.26
N ILE A 187 -4.32 -0.93 -7.09
CA ILE A 187 -3.31 -1.88 -6.61
C ILE A 187 -2.11 -1.17 -5.97
N ASN A 188 -1.64 -0.05 -6.51
CA ASN A 188 -0.55 0.70 -5.87
C ASN A 188 -1.01 1.42 -4.60
N LEU A 189 -2.23 1.97 -4.60
CA LEU A 189 -2.77 2.68 -3.44
C LEU A 189 -3.23 1.73 -2.34
N SER A 190 -3.85 0.58 -2.62
CA SER A 190 -4.22 -0.38 -1.55
C SER A 190 -2.99 -1.02 -0.87
N ASN A 191 -1.99 -1.44 -1.66
CA ASN A 191 -0.76 -2.03 -1.12
C ASN A 191 0.07 -1.04 -0.27
N SER A 192 -0.15 0.27 -0.41
CA SER A 192 0.45 1.29 0.46
C SER A 192 -0.16 1.32 1.86
N VAL A 193 -1.43 0.92 2.02
CA VAL A 193 -2.18 1.01 3.28
C VAL A 193 -1.93 -0.21 4.17
N VAL A 194 -1.65 -1.37 3.56
CA VAL A 194 -1.36 -2.63 4.28
C VAL A 194 -0.25 -2.48 5.32
N PRO A 195 0.94 -1.89 5.02
CA PRO A 195 1.97 -1.58 6.03
C PRO A 195 1.45 -0.76 7.22
N SER A 196 0.72 0.33 6.97
CA SER A 196 0.19 1.20 8.02
C SER A 196 -0.87 0.52 8.90
N LEU A 197 -1.68 -0.39 8.34
CA LEU A 197 -2.62 -1.20 9.11
C LEU A 197 -1.89 -2.24 9.99
N LEU A 198 -0.88 -2.92 9.46
CA LEU A 198 -0.06 -3.88 10.22
C LEU A 198 0.72 -3.18 11.35
N ALA A 199 1.22 -1.96 11.11
CA ALA A 199 1.79 -1.10 12.15
C ALA A 199 0.76 -0.78 13.26
N CYS A 200 -0.45 -0.36 12.90
CA CYS A 200 -1.52 -0.09 13.85
C CYS A 200 -1.87 -1.33 14.70
N VAL A 201 -2.04 -2.49 14.06
CA VAL A 201 -2.31 -3.76 14.75
C VAL A 201 -1.15 -4.15 15.68
N SER A 202 0.12 -3.98 15.26
CA SER A 202 1.27 -4.28 16.12
C SER A 202 1.28 -3.45 17.41
N MET A 203 0.86 -2.18 17.35
CA MET A 203 0.71 -1.32 18.54
C MET A 203 -0.50 -1.72 19.40
N MET A 204 -1.58 -2.26 18.81
CA MET A 204 -2.68 -2.86 19.59
C MET A 204 -2.29 -4.17 20.29
N MET A 205 -1.16 -4.78 19.92
CA MET A 205 -0.64 -6.01 20.52
C MET A 205 0.50 -5.74 21.51
N SER A 206 0.81 -4.48 21.84
CA SER A 206 2.01 -4.10 22.61
C SER A 206 2.09 -4.67 24.03
N ASP A 207 0.98 -5.17 24.58
CA ASP A 207 0.93 -5.90 25.86
C ASP A 207 1.82 -7.16 25.86
N SER A 208 2.20 -7.68 24.69
CA SER A 208 3.18 -8.75 24.55
C SER A 208 4.14 -8.47 23.39
N ILE A 209 5.43 -8.34 23.70
CA ILE A 209 6.45 -7.94 22.71
C ILE A 209 6.59 -8.94 21.55
N VAL A 210 6.39 -10.23 21.79
CA VAL A 210 6.60 -11.29 20.78
C VAL A 210 5.59 -11.21 19.62
N PRO A 211 4.25 -11.23 19.83
CA PRO A 211 3.29 -11.03 18.74
C PRO A 211 3.39 -9.64 18.11
N ALA A 212 3.70 -8.59 18.88
CA ALA A 212 3.83 -7.24 18.34
C ALA A 212 5.05 -7.09 17.41
N ALA A 213 6.23 -7.53 17.85
CA ALA A 213 7.46 -7.46 17.07
C ALA A 213 7.43 -8.42 15.85
N THR A 214 6.80 -9.61 15.97
CA THR A 214 6.59 -10.48 14.80
C THR A 214 5.62 -9.87 13.80
N MET A 215 4.58 -9.13 14.22
CA MET A 215 3.71 -8.37 13.33
C MET A 215 4.48 -7.27 12.57
N VAL A 216 5.37 -6.52 13.23
CA VAL A 216 6.25 -5.54 12.56
C VAL A 216 7.22 -6.21 11.59
N ILE A 217 7.84 -7.33 11.97
CA ILE A 217 8.69 -8.15 11.09
C ILE A 217 7.93 -8.56 9.82
N MET A 218 6.72 -9.11 9.95
CA MET A 218 5.90 -9.53 8.81
C MET A 218 5.53 -8.33 7.93
N GLY A 219 5.12 -7.22 8.53
CA GLY A 219 4.81 -5.98 7.79
C GLY A 219 6.00 -5.43 7.01
N LEU A 220 7.20 -5.40 7.61
CA LEU A 220 8.42 -4.93 6.94
C LEU A 220 8.84 -5.87 5.80
N GLY A 221 8.64 -7.19 5.95
CA GLY A 221 8.85 -8.18 4.90
C GLY A 221 7.86 -8.05 3.74
N ILE A 222 6.56 -7.88 4.03
CA ILE A 222 5.50 -7.62 3.04
C ILE A 222 5.81 -6.32 2.28
N ALA A 223 6.15 -5.24 2.99
CA ALA A 223 6.48 -3.96 2.37
C ALA A 223 7.74 -4.05 1.49
N LEU A 224 8.78 -4.80 1.91
CA LEU A 224 9.95 -5.05 1.07
C LEU A 224 9.60 -5.84 -0.20
N HIS A 225 8.79 -6.90 -0.09
CA HIS A 225 8.32 -7.63 -1.28
C HIS A 225 7.50 -6.74 -2.21
N TYR A 226 6.66 -5.83 -1.68
CA TYR A 226 5.93 -4.84 -2.47
C TYR A 226 6.84 -3.78 -3.14
N ASP A 227 8.01 -3.48 -2.56
CA ASP A 227 9.02 -2.60 -3.16
C ASP A 227 9.87 -3.31 -4.23
N LEU A 228 10.08 -4.63 -4.11
CA LEU A 228 10.86 -5.43 -5.06
C LEU A 228 10.04 -5.95 -6.24
N ALA A 229 8.89 -6.58 -5.98
CA ALA A 229 8.12 -7.33 -6.98
C ALA A 229 7.10 -6.46 -7.74
N LEU A 230 6.38 -5.58 -7.03
CA LEU A 230 5.35 -4.72 -7.63
C LEU A 230 5.90 -3.40 -8.20
N LEU A 231 7.17 -3.08 -7.94
CA LEU A 231 7.85 -1.86 -8.42
C LEU A 231 9.19 -2.17 -9.08
N PRO A 232 9.19 -2.89 -10.23
CA PRO A 232 10.41 -3.14 -11.00
C PRO A 232 11.14 -1.85 -11.39
N THR A 233 10.42 -0.72 -11.52
CA THR A 233 10.94 0.60 -11.89
C THR A 233 11.52 1.43 -10.74
N TYR A 234 11.55 0.95 -9.49
CA TYR A 234 12.38 1.59 -8.47
C TYR A 234 13.88 1.44 -8.83
N PRO A 235 14.71 2.46 -8.58
CA PRO A 235 16.17 2.37 -8.76
C PRO A 235 16.79 1.23 -7.94
N SER A 236 17.79 0.55 -8.53
CA SER A 236 18.54 -0.55 -7.91
C SER A 236 19.10 -0.17 -6.53
N TRP A 237 19.72 1.01 -6.42
CA TRP A 237 20.25 1.53 -5.15
C TRP A 237 19.18 1.66 -4.05
N PHE A 238 17.92 1.99 -4.42
CA PHE A 238 16.84 2.17 -3.47
C PHE A 238 16.30 0.81 -3.00
N LYS A 239 16.12 -0.15 -3.91
CA LYS A 239 15.77 -1.54 -3.58
C LYS A 239 16.78 -2.18 -2.65
N ALA A 240 18.07 -2.02 -2.94
CA ALA A 240 19.17 -2.48 -2.09
C ALA A 240 19.13 -1.83 -0.70
N LEU A 241 18.95 -0.50 -0.63
CA LEU A 241 18.84 0.21 0.64
C LEU A 241 17.66 -0.31 1.46
N ARG A 242 16.46 -0.37 0.86
CA ARG A 242 15.25 -0.90 1.50
C ARG A 242 15.45 -2.32 2.04
N ALA A 243 16.11 -3.19 1.28
CA ALA A 243 16.43 -4.53 1.71
C ALA A 243 17.40 -4.57 2.90
N VAL A 244 18.53 -3.85 2.84
CA VAL A 244 19.50 -3.77 3.95
C VAL A 244 18.85 -3.25 5.22
N LEU A 245 18.05 -2.19 5.12
CA LEU A 245 17.36 -1.63 6.29
C LEU A 245 16.37 -2.62 6.91
N THR A 246 15.56 -3.31 6.09
CA THR A 246 14.64 -4.35 6.57
C THR A 246 15.38 -5.56 7.17
N ILE A 247 16.52 -5.97 6.61
CA ILE A 247 17.32 -7.10 7.13
C ILE A 247 17.91 -6.77 8.51
N VAL A 248 18.43 -5.55 8.72
CA VAL A 248 18.95 -5.15 10.04
C VAL A 248 17.81 -5.00 11.06
N ALA A 249 16.68 -4.41 10.67
CA ALA A 249 15.49 -4.32 11.52
C ALA A 249 14.94 -5.70 11.91
N PHE A 250 14.94 -6.67 10.99
CA PHE A 250 14.55 -8.06 11.24
C PHE A 250 15.45 -8.71 12.32
N PHE A 251 16.78 -8.66 12.16
CA PHE A 251 17.69 -9.27 13.13
C PHE A 251 17.67 -8.55 14.49
N SER A 252 17.45 -7.22 14.50
CA SER A 252 17.24 -6.44 15.72
C SER A 252 15.99 -6.88 16.49
N PHE A 253 14.83 -7.01 15.82
CA PHE A 253 13.62 -7.50 16.50
C PHE A 253 13.73 -8.96 16.91
N LEU A 254 14.35 -9.82 16.09
CA LEU A 254 14.61 -11.21 16.44
C LEU A 254 15.50 -11.32 17.69
N GLY A 255 16.54 -10.48 17.78
CA GLY A 255 17.38 -10.37 18.98
C GLY A 255 16.58 -9.97 20.22
N THR A 256 15.70 -8.96 20.12
CA THR A 256 14.83 -8.54 21.23
C THR A 256 13.82 -9.63 21.66
N ILE A 257 13.29 -10.41 20.72
CA ILE A 257 12.43 -11.57 21.01
C ILE A 257 13.21 -12.66 21.76
N LEU A 258 14.45 -12.96 21.34
CA LEU A 258 15.31 -13.95 22.00
C LEU A 258 15.71 -13.49 23.41
N ILE A 259 16.11 -12.22 23.57
CA ILE A 259 16.43 -11.58 24.85
C ILE A 259 15.26 -11.70 25.83
N ASN A 260 14.03 -11.42 25.39
CA ASN A 260 12.82 -11.53 26.21
C ASN A 260 12.56 -12.95 26.74
N GLY A 261 13.04 -13.99 26.05
CA GLY A 261 12.93 -15.38 26.49
C GLY A 261 14.12 -15.93 27.28
N ILE A 262 15.23 -15.20 27.36
CA ILE A 262 16.50 -15.68 27.95
C ILE A 262 16.91 -14.89 29.20
N TYR A 263 16.71 -13.57 29.21
CA TYR A 263 17.19 -12.69 30.28
C TYR A 263 16.08 -12.25 31.24
N PRO A 264 16.40 -11.99 32.52
CA PRO A 264 15.43 -11.50 33.50
C PRO A 264 14.89 -10.12 33.11
N GLU A 265 13.61 -9.88 33.38
CA GLU A 265 13.00 -8.56 33.25
C GLU A 265 13.53 -7.61 34.34
N LYS A 266 13.95 -6.42 33.94
CA LYS A 266 14.16 -5.26 34.82
C LYS A 266 13.43 -4.06 34.23
N LYS A 267 12.90 -3.20 35.08
CA LYS A 267 12.32 -1.92 34.67
C LYS A 267 13.38 -0.83 34.75
N LEU A 268 13.36 0.08 33.79
CA LEU A 268 14.18 1.30 33.80
C LEU A 268 13.60 2.36 34.73
N PHE A 269 12.28 2.38 34.87
CA PHE A 269 11.56 3.31 35.75
C PHE A 269 10.87 2.53 36.86
N SER A 270 11.61 2.30 37.95
CA SER A 270 11.07 1.84 39.23
C SER A 270 11.04 3.01 40.20
N ASP A 271 9.82 3.43 40.57
CA ASP A 271 9.55 4.20 41.79
C ASP A 271 9.58 3.26 43.03
#